data_AF-A0A523W690-F1
#
_entry.id   AF-A0A523W690-F1
#
_cell.length_a   1.000
_cell.length_b   1.000
_cell.length_c   1.000
_cell.angle_alpha   90.00
_cell.angle_beta   90.00
_cell.angle_gamma   90.00
#
_symmetry.space_group_name_H-M   'P 1'
#
loop_
_entity.id
_entity.type
_entity.pdbx_description
1 polymer ?
#
loop_
_entity_poly.entity_id
_entity_poly.type
_entity_poly.pdbx_seq_one_letter_code
_entity_poly.pdbx_strand_id
1 'polypeptide(L)' 'PARVEEVVSKLSVSMCGPGPVMAMLTAASLLGAQKARLLKYASSGDITGDYSAVVGYASLAIEK' A
#
# COMPACT_ATOMS: atom_id res chain seq x y z
N PRO A 1 6.09 4.08 -8.91
CA PRO A 1 5.21 2.99 -9.40
C PRO A 1 5.96 1.67 -9.65
N ALA A 2 7.09 1.68 -10.38
CA ALA A 2 7.86 0.47 -10.72
C ALA A 2 8.23 -0.40 -9.51
N ARG A 3 8.68 0.22 -8.41
CA ARG A 3 9.00 -0.52 -7.18
C ARG A 3 7.80 -1.23 -6.54
N VAL A 4 6.58 -0.71 -6.72
CA VAL A 4 5.36 -1.38 -6.23
C VAL A 4 5.10 -2.64 -7.04
N GLU A 5 5.16 -2.56 -8.38
CA GLU A 5 5.00 -3.71 -9.27
C GLU A 5 6.03 -4.80 -8.97
N GLU A 6 7.31 -4.40 -8.85
CA GLU A 6 8.40 -5.30 -8.50
C GLU A 6 8.14 -6.05 -7.18
N VAL A 7 7.80 -5.32 -6.11
CA VAL A 7 7.57 -5.92 -4.79
C VAL A 7 6.35 -6.83 -4.79
N VAL A 8 5.26 -6.41 -5.44
CA VAL A 8 4.02 -7.20 -5.53
C VAL A 8 4.27 -8.52 -6.25
N SER A 9 5.00 -8.48 -7.35
CA SER A 9 5.33 -9.67 -8.14
C SER A 9 6.33 -10.57 -7.41
N LYS A 10 7.45 -10.01 -6.92
CA LYS A 10 8.52 -10.80 -6.28
C LYS A 10 8.10 -11.47 -4.98
N LEU A 11 7.24 -10.83 -4.19
CA LEU A 11 6.78 -11.36 -2.91
C LEU A 11 5.40 -12.02 -2.99
N SER A 12 4.82 -12.15 -4.19
CA SER A 12 3.46 -12.66 -4.39
C SER A 12 2.43 -11.99 -3.47
N VAL A 13 2.51 -10.66 -3.34
CA VAL A 13 1.66 -9.90 -2.43
C VAL A 13 0.22 -10.00 -2.91
N SER A 14 -0.68 -10.52 -2.08
CA SER A 14 -2.10 -10.68 -2.37
C SER A 14 -2.91 -9.37 -2.31
N MET A 15 -2.28 -8.24 -2.62
CA MET A 15 -2.96 -6.94 -2.57
C MET A 15 -4.02 -6.85 -3.68
N CYS A 16 -5.22 -6.36 -3.35
CA CYS A 16 -6.34 -6.29 -4.29
C CYS A 16 -6.28 -5.08 -5.24
N GLY A 17 -5.38 -4.12 -5.02
CA GLY A 17 -5.34 -2.85 -5.75
C GLY A 17 -3.96 -2.37 -6.23
N PRO A 18 -3.07 -3.21 -6.80
CA PRO A 18 -1.74 -2.78 -7.22
C PRO A 18 -1.84 -1.72 -8.33
N GLY A 19 -2.73 -1.93 -9.32
CA GLY A 19 -2.95 -1.00 -10.43
C GLY A 19 -3.36 0.41 -9.99
N PRO A 20 -4.48 0.56 -9.23
CA PRO A 20 -4.90 1.86 -8.73
C PRO A 20 -3.84 2.58 -7.88
N VAL A 21 -3.10 1.87 -7.03
CA VAL A 21 -2.00 2.45 -6.24
C VAL A 21 -0.89 2.97 -7.15
N MET A 22 -0.47 2.21 -8.17
CA MET A 22 0.54 2.65 -9.13
C MET A 22 0.07 3.84 -9.96
N ALA A 23 -1.19 3.87 -10.38
CA ALA A 23 -1.77 4.98 -11.12
C ALA A 23 -1.77 6.27 -10.26
N MET A 24 -2.23 6.17 -9.02
CA MET A 24 -2.22 7.28 -8.06
C MET A 24 -0.80 7.80 -7.80
N LEU A 25 0.17 6.92 -7.55
CA LEU A 25 1.56 7.32 -7.32
C LEU A 25 2.18 8.01 -8.55
N THR A 26 1.84 7.53 -9.75
CA THR A 26 2.28 8.17 -11.00
C THR A 26 1.72 9.58 -11.11
N ALA A 27 0.41 9.75 -10.93
CA ALA A 27 -0.24 11.06 -10.99
C ALA A 27 0.29 12.02 -9.91
N ALA A 28 0.41 11.57 -8.67
CA ALA A 28 0.91 12.38 -7.57
C ALA A 28 2.36 12.85 -7.80
N SER A 29 3.22 11.96 -8.32
CA SER A 29 4.60 12.32 -8.66
C SER A 29 4.67 13.37 -9.77
N LEU A 30 3.83 13.26 -10.80
CA LEU A 30 3.73 14.29 -11.86
C LEU A 30 3.23 15.63 -11.33
N LEU A 31 2.42 15.62 -10.27
CA LEU A 31 1.95 16.83 -9.58
C LEU A 31 2.95 17.39 -8.55
N GLY A 32 4.14 16.79 -8.46
CA GLY A 32 5.25 17.24 -7.62
C GLY A 32 5.31 16.63 -6.23
N ALA A 33 4.56 15.55 -5.95
CA ALA A 33 4.72 14.82 -4.69
C ALA A 33 6.08 14.12 -4.62
N GLN A 34 6.77 14.25 -3.50
CA GLN A 34 8.11 13.67 -3.28
C GLN A 34 8.14 12.70 -2.09
N LYS A 35 7.09 12.69 -1.26
CA LYS A 35 7.06 11.93 -0.01
C LYS A 35 5.81 11.07 0.07
N ALA A 36 5.99 9.90 0.67
CA ALA A 36 4.91 9.03 1.10
C ALA A 36 5.11 8.74 2.59
N ARG A 37 4.07 8.92 3.38
CA ARG A 37 4.10 8.71 4.84
C ARG A 37 3.05 7.69 5.23
N LEU A 38 3.48 6.62 5.90
CA LEU A 38 2.57 5.66 6.52
C LEU A 38 1.88 6.35 7.70
N LEU A 39 0.56 6.45 7.65
CA LEU A 39 -0.25 7.00 8.73
C LEU A 39 -0.59 5.90 9.75
N LYS A 40 -0.95 4.71 9.25
CA LYS A 40 -1.26 3.56 10.07
C LYS A 40 -1.13 2.27 9.26
N TYR A 41 -0.72 1.21 9.96
CA TYR A 41 -0.88 -0.17 9.53
C TYR A 41 -1.69 -0.92 10.58
N ALA A 42 -2.57 -1.81 10.15
CA ALA A 42 -3.42 -2.62 11.00
C ALA A 42 -3.82 -3.92 10.29
N SER A 43 -4.34 -4.88 11.04
CA SER A 43 -4.87 -6.14 10.50
C SER A 43 -6.29 -6.43 11.00
N SER A 44 -7.03 -7.28 10.29
CA SER A 44 -8.32 -7.79 10.82
C SER A 44 -8.16 -8.54 12.15
N GLY A 45 -6.98 -9.11 12.40
CA GLY A 45 -6.62 -9.77 13.66
C GLY A 45 -6.58 -8.81 14.86
N ASP A 46 -6.35 -7.52 14.62
CA ASP A 46 -6.34 -6.50 15.69
C ASP A 46 -7.73 -6.35 16.34
N ILE A 47 -8.80 -6.74 15.63
CA ILE A 47 -10.18 -6.73 16.12
C ILE A 47 -10.58 -8.10 16.68
N THR A 48 -10.23 -9.19 16.00
CA THR A 48 -10.67 -10.55 16.35
C THR A 48 -9.80 -11.21 17.41
N GLY A 49 -8.54 -10.78 17.55
CA GLY A 49 -7.51 -11.46 18.34
C GLY A 49 -6.93 -12.72 17.66
N ASP A 50 -7.45 -13.11 16.49
CA ASP A 50 -6.97 -14.26 15.71
C ASP A 50 -6.07 -13.78 14.57
N TYR A 51 -4.82 -14.23 14.61
CA TYR A 51 -3.77 -13.87 13.64
C TYR A 51 -3.42 -15.02 12.69
N SER A 52 -4.15 -16.13 12.73
CA SER A 52 -3.88 -17.30 11.87
C SER A 52 -4.14 -17.02 10.38
N ALA A 53 -5.10 -16.15 10.08
CA ALA A 53 -5.39 -15.66 8.73
C ALA A 53 -6.02 -14.25 8.80
N VAL A 54 -5.31 -13.23 8.26
CA VAL A 54 -5.73 -11.82 8.38
C VAL A 54 -5.63 -11.07 7.06
N VAL A 55 -6.42 -9.98 6.96
CA VAL A 55 -6.25 -8.97 5.92
C VAL A 55 -5.45 -7.81 6.49
N GLY A 56 -4.38 -7.43 5.80
CA GLY A 56 -3.58 -6.24 6.14
C GLY A 56 -4.19 -4.97 5.54
N TYR A 57 -4.22 -3.90 6.33
CA TYR A 57 -4.68 -2.57 5.95
C TYR A 57 -3.57 -1.55 6.16
N ALA A 58 -3.32 -0.71 5.15
CA ALA A 58 -2.35 0.37 5.24
C ALA A 58 -2.99 1.70 4.80
N SER A 59 -2.75 2.75 5.55
CA SER A 59 -3.13 4.12 5.21
C SER A 59 -1.88 4.96 4.98
N LEU A 60 -1.78 5.62 3.83
CA LEU A 60 -0.64 6.45 3.45
C LEU A 60 -1.08 7.84 3.00
N ALA A 61 -0.30 8.86 3.38
CA ALA A 61 -0.39 10.21 2.84
C ALA A 61 0.71 10.42 1.80
N ILE A 62 0.35 10.99 0.65
CA ILE A 62 1.29 11.35 -0.42
C ILE A 62 1.40 12.88 -0.48
N GLU A 63 2.60 13.40 -0.25
CA GLU A 63 2.87 14.81 0.07
C GLU A 63 3.98 15.37 -0.84
N LYS A 64 3.97 16.70 -1.05
CA LYS A 64 5.05 17.43 -1.74
C LYS A 64 6.30 17.54 -0.88
#